data_AF-A0A7W1AR89-F1
#
_entry.id   AF-A0A7W1AR89-F1
#
_cell.length_a   1.000
_cell.length_b   1.000
_cell.length_c   1.000
_cell.angle_alpha   90.00
_cell.angle_beta   90.00
_cell.angle_gamma   90.00
#
_symmetry.space_group_name_H-M   'P 1'
#
loop_
_entity.id
_entity.type
_entity.pdbx_description
1 polymer ?
#
loop_
_entity_poly.entity_id
_entity_poly.type
_entity_poly.pdbx_seq_one_letter_code
_entity_poly.pdbx_strand_id
1 'polypeptide(L)' 'MSRGGRFEHRTSRAIDPQRHSHLLVSNRVRCTDGVWRSIDSRAAHRSSSAFGATPLGVAAKAFLIRRAE' A
#
# COMPACT_ATOMS: atom_id res chain seq x y z
N MET A 1 8.72 11.14 -3.38
CA MET A 1 7.47 10.70 -2.72
C MET A 1 6.42 10.47 -3.80
N SER A 2 6.00 9.23 -4.05
CA SER A 2 4.81 8.99 -4.88
C SER A 2 3.59 9.41 -4.06
N ARG A 3 2.85 10.44 -4.50
CA ARG A 3 1.59 10.83 -3.86
C ARG A 3 0.56 9.73 -4.12
N GLY A 4 0.33 8.87 -3.13
CA GLY A 4 -0.83 7.99 -3.08
C GLY A 4 -2.10 8.80 -2.78
N GLY A 5 -3.26 8.32 -3.24
CA GLY A 5 -4.55 8.95 -2.97
C GLY A 5 -5.32 8.21 -1.87
N ARG A 6 -6.04 8.95 -1.03
CA ARG A 6 -6.98 8.42 -0.04
C ARG A 6 -8.40 8.73 -0.50
N PHE A 7 -9.23 7.70 -0.63
CA PHE A 7 -10.61 7.82 -1.08
C PHE A 7 -11.55 7.22 -0.04
N GLU A 8 -12.52 7.99 0.44
CA GLU A 8 -13.41 7.61 1.55
C GLU A 8 -14.78 7.20 1.06
N HIS A 9 -15.22 6.01 1.45
CA HIS A 9 -16.54 5.48 1.14
C HIS A 9 -17.32 5.16 2.44
N ARG A 10 -18.65 5.16 2.37
CA ARG A 10 -19.54 4.97 3.53
C ARG A 10 -20.56 3.84 3.39
N THR A 11 -20.60 3.18 2.24
CA THR A 11 -21.53 2.10 1.95
C THR A 11 -20.78 0.86 1.46
N SER A 12 -21.29 -0.32 1.79
CA SER A 12 -20.77 -1.57 1.28
C SER A 12 -21.23 -1.83 -0.17
N ARG A 13 -20.82 -2.96 -0.74
CA ARG A 13 -21.33 -3.46 -2.03
C ARG A 13 -22.82 -3.80 -2.00
N ALA A 14 -23.35 -4.18 -0.84
CA ALA A 14 -24.77 -4.45 -0.62
C ALA A 14 -25.54 -3.21 -0.11
N ILE A 15 -24.90 -2.03 -0.11
CA ILE A 15 -25.48 -0.73 0.31
C ILE A 15 -25.75 -0.65 1.83
N ASP A 16 -25.27 -1.60 2.64
CA ASP A 16 -25.28 -1.44 4.09
C ASP A 16 -24.27 -0.37 4.56
N PRO A 17 -24.49 0.26 5.74
CA PRO A 17 -23.57 1.23 6.30
C PRO A 17 -22.19 0.62 6.60
N GLN A 18 -21.17 1.05 5.87
CA GLN A 18 -19.80 0.56 6.03
C GLN A 18 -18.79 1.66 5.68
N ARG A 19 -18.15 2.24 6.72
CA ARG A 19 -17.06 3.21 6.53
C ARG A 19 -15.76 2.50 6.18
N HIS A 20 -15.20 2.84 5.04
CA HIS A 20 -13.91 2.30 4.60
C HIS A 20 -13.18 3.29 3.70
N SER A 21 -11.85 3.19 3.69
CA SER A 21 -10.99 4.08 2.92
C SER A 21 -10.12 3.26 1.97
N HIS A 22 -10.04 3.66 0.70
CA HIS A 22 -9.11 3.11 -0.27
C HIS A 22 -7.83 3.96 -0.25
N LEU A 23 -6.72 3.36 0.21
CA LEU A 23 -5.39 3.96 0.19
C LEU A 23 -4.63 3.41 -1.02
N LEU A 24 -4.55 4.20 -2.09
CA LEU A 24 -3.85 3.81 -3.31
C LEU A 24 -2.35 4.08 -3.15
N VAL A 25 -1.55 3.02 -3.25
CA VAL A 25 -0.08 3.10 -3.24
C VAL A 25 0.43 2.84 -4.65
N SER A 26 1.27 3.73 -5.17
CA SER A 26 1.91 3.53 -6.47
C SER A 26 2.87 2.34 -6.42
N ASN A 27 2.76 1.41 -7.38
CA ASN A 27 3.69 0.28 -7.52
C ASN A 27 5.01 0.71 -8.18
N ARG A 28 5.58 1.83 -7.74
CA ARG A 28 6.81 2.41 -8.29
C ARG A 28 7.58 3.14 -7.18
N VAL A 29 8.72 2.59 -6.81
CA VAL A 29 9.61 3.13 -5.77
C VAL A 29 10.97 3.48 -6.36
N ARG A 30 11.51 4.66 -6.00
CA ARG A 30 12.89 5.02 -6.35
C ARG A 30 13.79 4.45 -5.27
N CYS A 31 14.69 3.58 -5.67
CA CYS A 31 15.59 2.88 -4.78
C CYS A 31 16.76 3.79 -4.38
N THR A 32 17.57 3.36 -3.39
CA THR A 32 18.74 4.12 -2.92
C THR A 32 19.82 4.28 -4.00
N ASP A 33 19.87 3.36 -4.97
CA ASP A 33 20.71 3.45 -6.16
C ASP A 33 20.12 4.37 -7.26
N GLY A 34 19.02 5.04 -6.98
CA GLY A 34 18.37 5.98 -7.90
C GLY A 34 17.48 5.32 -8.96
N VAL A 35 17.47 3.99 -9.07
CA VAL A 35 16.70 3.23 -10.06
C VAL A 35 15.25 3.05 -9.58
N TRP A 36 14.30 3.17 -10.50
CA TRP A 36 12.88 2.91 -10.21
C TRP A 36 12.55 1.43 -10.34
N ARG A 37 11.88 0.86 -9.34
CA ARG A 37 11.47 -0.55 -9.34
C ARG A 37 10.06 -0.72 -8.79
N SER A 38 9.49 -1.89 -9.00
CA SER A 38 8.21 -2.31 -8.41
C SER A 38 8.38 -2.73 -6.95
N ILE A 39 7.27 -2.70 -6.21
CA ILE A 39 7.18 -3.22 -4.85
C ILE A 39 7.08 -4.75 -4.93
N ASP A 40 7.78 -5.47 -4.04
CA ASP A 40 7.59 -6.92 -3.89
C ASP A 40 6.22 -7.23 -3.28
N SER A 41 5.30 -7.71 -4.12
CA SER A 41 3.94 -8.06 -3.72
C SER A 41 3.87 -9.23 -2.74
N ARG A 42 4.79 -10.19 -2.79
CA ARG A 42 4.75 -11.36 -1.89
C ARG A 42 5.05 -10.94 -0.46
N ALA A 43 6.05 -10.09 -0.31
CA ALA A 43 6.45 -9.63 1.00
C ALA A 43 5.47 -8.58 1.56
N ALA A 44 4.86 -7.74 0.71
CA ALA A 44 3.73 -6.91 1.09
C ALA A 44 2.51 -7.73 1.54
N HIS A 45 2.20 -8.84 0.86
CA HIS A 45 1.09 -9.71 1.23
C HIS A 45 1.31 -10.39 2.59
N ARG A 46 2.54 -10.85 2.86
CA ARG A 46 2.89 -11.47 4.16
C ARG A 46 2.79 -10.50 5.34
N SER A 47 2.93 -9.20 5.12
CA SER A 47 2.80 -8.17 6.15
C SER A 47 1.41 -7.53 6.24
N SER A 48 0.42 -8.03 5.48
CA SER A 48 -0.95 -7.48 5.41
C SER A 48 -1.61 -7.27 6.79
N SER A 49 -1.43 -8.19 7.74
CA SER A 49 -1.97 -8.07 9.09
C SER A 49 -1.38 -6.89 9.88
N ALA A 50 -0.11 -6.56 9.66
CA ALA A 50 0.56 -5.44 10.32
C ALA A 50 0.06 -4.07 9.82
N PHE A 51 -0.43 -3.99 8.58
CA PHE A 51 -1.01 -2.75 8.05
C PHE A 51 -2.31 -2.35 8.79
N GLY A 52 -3.12 -3.33 9.19
CA GLY A 52 -4.39 -3.09 9.90
C GLY A 52 -4.23 -2.59 11.34
N ALA A 53 -3.03 -2.68 11.92
CA ALA A 53 -2.78 -2.33 13.32
C ALA A 53 -2.49 -0.84 13.56
N THR A 54 -2.38 -0.02 12.51
CA THR A 54 -2.07 1.42 12.63
C THR A 54 -3.28 2.30 12.28
N PRO A 55 -3.60 3.37 13.04
CA PRO A 55 -4.80 4.21 12.83
C PRO A 55 -4.92 4.90 11.46
N LEU A 56 -3.84 4.91 10.67
CA LEU A 56 -3.81 5.45 9.31
C LEU A 56 -3.39 4.42 8.25
N GLY A 57 -3.10 3.17 8.62
CA GLY A 57 -2.74 2.11 7.67
C GLY A 57 -1.53 2.43 6.79
N VAL A 58 -0.60 3.30 7.23
CA VAL A 58 0.61 3.63 6.47
C VAL A 58 1.85 3.35 7.32
N ALA A 59 2.33 2.11 7.24
CA ALA A 59 3.69 1.76 7.61
C ALA A 59 4.27 0.76 6.60
N ALA A 60 4.33 1.15 5.33
CA ALA A 60 5.23 0.48 4.38
C ALA A 60 6.60 1.17 4.43
N LYS A 61 7.44 0.83 5.42
CA LYS A 61 8.88 0.88 5.17
C LYS A 61 9.17 -0.23 4.19
N ALA A 62 9.11 0.10 2.90
CA ALA A 62 9.48 -0.78 1.81
C ALA A 62 10.99 -1.03 1.86
N PHE A 63 11.42 -1.96 2.72
CA PHE A 63 12.37 -2.95 2.25
C PHE A 63 11.64 -3.76 1.16
N LEU A 64 12.32 -4.56 0.33
CA LEU A 64 11.71 -5.46 -0.68
C LEU A 64 11.60 -4.87 -2.10
N ILE A 65 12.77 -4.72 -2.69
CA ILE A 65 12.98 -4.76 -4.13
C ILE A 65 13.46 -6.18 -4.45
N ARG A 66 12.69 -6.98 -5.21
CA ARG A 66 13.31 -8.12 -5.88
C ARG A 66 14.22 -7.56 -6.98
N ARG A 67 15.49 -7.99 -7.01
CA ARG A 67 16.39 -7.75 -8.14
C ARG A 67 15.63 -8.19 -9.40
N ALA A 68 15.27 -7.23 -10.24
CA ALA A 68 15.06 -7.52 -11.65
C ALA A 68 16.47 -7.83 -12.17
N GLU A 69 16.76 -9.12 -12.27
CA GLU A 69 17.79 -9.62 -13.16
C GLU A 69 17.41 -9.35 -14.61
#